data_AF-A0A560LSZ6-F1
#
_entry.id   AF-A0A560LSZ6-F1
#
_cell.length_a   1.000
_cell.length_b   1.000
_cell.length_c   1.000
_cell.angle_alpha   90.00
_cell.angle_beta   90.00
_cell.angle_gamma   90.00
#
_symmetry.space_group_name_H-M   'P 1'
#
loop_
_entity.id
_entity.type
_entity.pdbx_description
1 polymer ?
#
loop_
_entity_poly.entity_id
_entity_poly.type
_entity_poly.pdbx_seq_one_letter_code
_entity_poly.pdbx_strand_id
1 'polypeptide(L)'
;MSLPATNHDPGFRITRASHVVLTVRDLAASRQFYEKVIGLILTAEQGDTLYFRGVEEACHHSLVLRKGEGAVCARLGLRVFRDDDLDRLKAFLEANRCKAAWAEVPHQGRTLQATDPAGTPLEFCAIMPVEPRMITKFTRHAGGSALRLDHYQVLTPDVRKACEFYTAAGFRLSEYIAPAGTFDLRGVFLQRKGNPHDIVFFNGAGPRLHHFAFLAPEIHHLLNACDLAGELGYGAAVERGPGRHGPGHAMYVYMRDPDGHRVELFNTHYQIMDIENEPIGWDPSDHKISFPWGLPARQAWFEEATPFADVPIREPQLKPKPLTLESYLAK
;
A
#
# COMPACT_ATOMS: atom_id res chain seq x y z
N MET A 1 -19.93 -6.70 19.18
CA MET A 1 -19.92 -5.93 17.91
C MET A 1 -19.77 -6.90 16.77
N SER A 2 -20.32 -6.65 15.58
CA SER A 2 -20.10 -7.48 14.38
C SER A 2 -18.98 -6.89 13.50
N LEU A 3 -18.58 -7.64 12.47
CA LEU A 3 -17.78 -7.09 11.38
C LEU A 3 -18.61 -6.08 10.57
N PRO A 4 -18.00 -5.00 10.04
CA PRO A 4 -18.65 -4.13 9.09
C PRO A 4 -19.08 -4.90 7.83
N ALA A 5 -20.32 -4.69 7.38
CA ALA A 5 -20.83 -5.30 6.17
C ALA A 5 -20.34 -4.55 4.93
N THR A 6 -20.05 -5.29 3.86
CA THR A 6 -19.66 -4.72 2.56
C THR A 6 -20.89 -4.20 1.82
N ASN A 7 -20.85 -2.93 1.38
CA ASN A 7 -21.83 -2.41 0.44
C ASN A 7 -21.43 -2.82 -0.98
N HIS A 8 -22.05 -3.85 -1.53
CA HIS A 8 -21.72 -4.34 -2.87
C HIS A 8 -22.15 -3.40 -4.00
N ASP A 9 -23.05 -2.46 -3.74
CA ASP A 9 -23.52 -1.48 -4.71
C ASP A 9 -23.61 -0.07 -4.12
N PRO A 10 -22.46 0.62 -3.93
CA PRO A 10 -22.43 1.98 -3.41
C PRO A 10 -22.83 3.03 -4.45
N GLY A 11 -23.29 2.61 -5.65
CA GLY A 11 -23.64 3.50 -6.75
C GLY A 11 -22.45 4.01 -7.57
N PHE A 12 -21.22 3.71 -7.17
CA PHE A 12 -19.97 4.00 -7.89
C PHE A 12 -19.02 2.81 -7.82
N ARG A 13 -17.98 2.78 -8.68
CA ARG A 13 -17.02 1.66 -8.72
C ARG A 13 -15.58 2.12 -8.59
N ILE A 14 -15.03 2.01 -7.37
CA ILE A 14 -13.57 1.93 -7.17
C ILE A 14 -13.11 0.55 -7.63
N THR A 15 -12.02 0.46 -8.38
CA THR A 15 -11.57 -0.78 -9.03
C THR A 15 -10.30 -1.34 -8.42
N ARG A 16 -9.33 -0.49 -8.05
CA ARG A 16 -8.02 -0.93 -7.51
C ARG A 16 -7.20 0.23 -6.94
N ALA A 17 -6.19 -0.12 -6.15
CA ALA A 17 -5.00 0.72 -5.94
C ALA A 17 -4.39 1.17 -7.29
N SER A 18 -3.95 2.43 -7.35
CA SER A 18 -3.51 3.06 -8.60
C SER A 18 -2.06 3.52 -8.56
N HIS A 19 -1.73 4.43 -7.66
CA HIS A 19 -0.44 5.09 -7.64
C HIS A 19 -0.12 5.66 -6.26
N VAL A 20 1.15 5.93 -5.96
CA VAL A 20 1.55 6.66 -4.75
C VAL A 20 2.38 7.88 -5.14
N VAL A 21 2.17 9.00 -4.47
CA VAL A 21 2.93 10.23 -4.68
C VAL A 21 3.78 10.50 -3.46
N LEU A 22 5.11 10.42 -3.62
CA LEU A 22 6.09 10.62 -2.55
C LEU A 22 6.91 11.86 -2.81
N THR A 23 7.31 12.54 -1.74
CA THR A 23 8.35 13.57 -1.78
C THR A 23 9.68 12.93 -1.43
N VAL A 24 10.69 13.15 -2.27
CA VAL A 24 12.05 12.61 -2.11
C VAL A 24 13.08 13.73 -2.14
N ARG A 25 14.21 13.56 -1.44
CA ARG A 25 15.25 14.60 -1.36
C ARG A 25 16.18 14.59 -2.56
N ASP A 26 16.50 13.41 -3.08
CA ASP A 26 17.44 13.22 -4.19
C ASP A 26 16.86 12.30 -5.26
N LEU A 27 16.43 12.90 -6.38
CA LEU A 27 15.85 12.16 -7.51
C LEU A 27 16.82 11.15 -8.13
N ALA A 28 18.13 11.40 -8.12
CA ALA A 28 19.10 10.49 -8.70
C ALA A 28 19.25 9.24 -7.84
N ALA A 29 19.33 9.42 -6.51
CA ALA A 29 19.37 8.31 -5.57
C ALA A 29 18.08 7.50 -5.59
N SER A 30 16.91 8.17 -5.55
CA SER A 30 15.63 7.47 -5.62
C SER A 30 15.44 6.76 -6.96
N ARG A 31 15.85 7.36 -8.08
CA ARG A 31 15.84 6.70 -9.40
C ARG A 31 16.68 5.43 -9.39
N GLN A 32 17.90 5.47 -8.89
CA GLN A 32 18.76 4.28 -8.82
C GLN A 32 18.08 3.17 -8.02
N PHE A 33 17.51 3.49 -6.86
CA PHE A 33 16.79 2.52 -6.03
C PHE A 33 15.56 1.93 -6.74
N TYR A 34 14.63 2.76 -7.22
CA TYR A 34 13.38 2.27 -7.80
C TYR A 34 13.57 1.61 -9.17
N GLU A 35 14.52 2.06 -9.99
CA GLU A 35 14.78 1.49 -11.32
C GLU A 35 15.64 0.21 -11.23
N LYS A 36 16.68 0.19 -10.37
CA LYS A 36 17.65 -0.93 -10.34
C LYS A 36 17.32 -1.99 -9.29
N VAL A 37 16.90 -1.58 -8.10
CA VAL A 37 16.62 -2.52 -6.99
C VAL A 37 15.18 -3.02 -7.10
N ILE A 38 14.21 -2.11 -7.09
CA ILE A 38 12.79 -2.49 -7.16
C ILE A 38 12.41 -3.00 -8.56
N GLY A 39 13.05 -2.46 -9.60
CA GLY A 39 12.86 -2.93 -10.97
C GLY A 39 11.68 -2.28 -11.69
N LEU A 40 11.35 -1.03 -11.35
CA LEU A 40 10.30 -0.26 -12.02
C LEU A 40 10.78 0.36 -13.32
N ILE A 41 9.84 0.59 -14.23
CA ILE A 41 10.07 1.27 -15.51
C ILE A 41 9.83 2.77 -15.34
N LEU A 42 10.87 3.57 -15.60
CA LEU A 42 10.71 5.03 -15.73
C LEU A 42 9.86 5.31 -16.97
N THR A 43 8.69 5.89 -16.76
CA THR A 43 7.77 6.30 -17.83
C THR A 43 8.08 7.71 -18.31
N ALA A 44 8.29 8.65 -17.38
CA ALA A 44 8.59 10.03 -17.70
C ALA A 44 9.43 10.69 -16.62
N GLU A 45 10.21 11.68 -17.03
CA GLU A 45 10.96 12.59 -16.18
C GLU A 45 10.62 14.02 -16.63
N GLN A 46 10.05 14.82 -15.73
CA GLN A 46 9.52 16.14 -16.04
C GLN A 46 9.83 17.11 -14.91
N GLY A 47 10.78 18.02 -15.15
CA GLY A 47 11.28 18.93 -14.13
C GLY A 47 11.78 18.16 -12.91
N ASP A 48 11.26 18.50 -11.74
CA ASP A 48 11.59 17.88 -10.46
C ASP A 48 10.71 16.66 -10.13
N THR A 49 10.22 15.91 -11.14
CA THR A 49 9.34 14.75 -10.93
C THR A 49 9.69 13.56 -11.81
N LEU A 50 9.77 12.38 -11.20
CA LEU A 50 9.90 11.09 -11.87
C LEU A 50 8.60 10.30 -11.78
N TYR A 51 8.22 9.67 -12.88
CA TYR A 51 7.04 8.83 -13.00
C TYR A 51 7.46 7.40 -13.33
N PHE A 52 7.14 6.45 -12.45
CA PHE A 52 7.45 5.04 -12.60
C PHE A 52 6.18 4.20 -12.73
N ARG A 53 6.30 3.06 -13.41
CA ARG A 53 5.27 2.03 -13.48
C ARG A 53 5.89 0.63 -13.37
N GLY A 54 5.10 -0.35 -12.95
CA GLY A 54 5.48 -1.75 -12.99
C GLY A 54 5.55 -2.28 -14.42
N VAL A 55 6.30 -3.37 -14.63
CA VAL A 55 6.58 -3.91 -15.96
C VAL A 55 5.33 -4.39 -16.71
N GLU A 56 4.26 -4.81 -16.03
CA GLU A 56 3.01 -5.23 -16.65
C GLU A 56 1.96 -4.13 -16.73
N GLU A 57 2.23 -2.97 -16.12
CA GLU A 57 1.30 -1.87 -16.09
C GLU A 57 1.23 -1.17 -17.45
N ALA A 58 -0.01 -0.87 -17.85
CA ALA A 58 -0.30 -0.07 -19.04
C ALA A 58 -0.63 1.38 -18.70
N CYS A 59 -0.96 1.71 -17.45
CA CYS A 59 -1.17 3.10 -17.05
C CYS A 59 0.17 3.84 -16.97
N HIS A 60 0.13 5.15 -17.22
CA HIS A 60 1.32 6.00 -17.23
C HIS A 60 2.19 5.86 -15.96
N HIS A 61 1.60 5.73 -14.78
CA HIS A 61 2.38 5.61 -13.55
C HIS A 61 1.62 4.90 -12.44
N SER A 62 2.39 4.30 -11.52
CA SER A 62 1.96 3.80 -10.21
C SER A 62 2.86 4.30 -9.08
N LEU A 63 3.95 4.98 -9.39
CA LEU A 63 4.79 5.68 -8.44
C LEU A 63 5.19 7.04 -9.03
N VAL A 64 4.99 8.10 -8.25
CA VAL A 64 5.41 9.47 -8.58
C VAL A 64 6.35 9.94 -7.49
N LEU A 65 7.55 10.33 -7.87
CA LEU A 65 8.57 10.88 -6.97
C LEU A 65 8.76 12.35 -7.30
N ARG A 66 8.43 13.23 -6.36
CA ARG A 66 8.60 14.68 -6.50
C ARG A 66 9.77 15.12 -5.63
N LYS A 67 10.68 15.91 -6.18
CA LYS A 67 11.75 16.51 -5.38
C LYS A 67 11.13 17.50 -4.40
N GLY A 68 11.57 17.47 -3.15
CA GLY A 68 11.14 18.43 -2.15
C GLY A 68 11.82 18.24 -0.81
N GLU A 69 11.43 19.06 0.16
CA GLU A 69 11.88 18.93 1.53
C GLU A 69 11.01 17.94 2.31
N GLY A 70 11.66 17.07 3.09
CA GLY A 70 11.00 16.07 3.93
C GLY A 70 10.60 14.78 3.20
N ALA A 71 10.54 13.69 3.96
CA ALA A 71 10.10 12.38 3.49
C ALA A 71 8.60 12.21 3.83
N VAL A 72 7.73 12.68 2.94
CA VAL A 72 6.27 12.64 3.12
C VAL A 72 5.58 11.94 1.96
N CYS A 73 4.44 11.31 2.24
CA CYS A 73 3.53 10.84 1.20
C CYS A 73 2.50 11.93 0.94
N ALA A 74 2.44 12.44 -0.30
CA ALA A 74 1.47 13.45 -0.67
C ALA A 74 0.07 12.84 -0.81
N ARG A 75 -0.08 11.73 -1.55
CA ARG A 75 -1.38 11.10 -1.85
C ARG A 75 -1.28 9.60 -2.16
N LEU A 76 -2.36 8.88 -1.85
CA LEU A 76 -2.62 7.52 -2.33
C LEU A 76 -3.70 7.56 -3.42
N GLY A 77 -3.38 6.97 -4.57
CA GLY A 77 -4.23 6.94 -5.74
C GLY A 77 -5.10 5.70 -5.82
N LEU A 78 -6.36 5.86 -6.21
CA LEU A 78 -7.31 4.77 -6.47
C LEU A 78 -7.94 4.97 -7.85
N ARG A 79 -8.19 3.88 -8.58
CA ARG A 79 -8.90 3.94 -9.87
C ARG A 79 -10.40 3.80 -9.66
N VAL A 80 -11.19 4.64 -10.33
CA VAL A 80 -12.61 4.36 -10.54
C VAL A 80 -12.84 3.77 -11.93
N PHE A 81 -14.00 3.17 -12.18
CA PHE A 81 -14.27 2.49 -13.45
C PHE A 81 -14.58 3.46 -14.60
N ARG A 82 -15.32 4.54 -14.33
CA ARG A 82 -15.69 5.60 -15.30
C ARG A 82 -15.60 6.99 -14.67
N ASP A 83 -15.48 8.03 -15.48
CA ASP A 83 -15.44 9.41 -14.99
C ASP A 83 -16.71 9.80 -14.20
N ASP A 84 -17.89 9.30 -14.60
CA ASP A 84 -19.15 9.56 -13.86
C ASP A 84 -19.18 8.90 -12.47
N ASP A 85 -18.34 7.89 -12.22
CA ASP A 85 -18.18 7.33 -10.87
C ASP A 85 -17.55 8.36 -9.91
N LEU A 86 -16.78 9.33 -10.43
CA LEU A 86 -16.13 10.37 -9.62
C LEU A 86 -17.15 11.32 -8.99
N ASP A 87 -18.22 11.70 -9.71
CA ASP A 87 -19.26 12.58 -9.16
C ASP A 87 -20.01 11.90 -8.00
N ARG A 88 -20.35 10.63 -8.18
CA ARG A 88 -21.05 9.83 -7.18
C ARG A 88 -20.15 9.53 -5.98
N LEU A 89 -18.88 9.25 -6.21
CA LEU A 89 -17.87 9.11 -5.17
C LEU A 89 -17.67 10.42 -4.41
N LYS A 90 -17.62 11.57 -5.09
CA LYS A 90 -17.55 12.89 -4.46
C LYS A 90 -18.74 13.12 -3.53
N ALA A 91 -19.96 12.85 -4.00
CA ALA A 91 -21.16 12.96 -3.17
C ALA A 91 -21.11 12.05 -1.93
N PHE A 92 -20.65 10.81 -2.09
CA PHE A 92 -20.43 9.87 -0.97
C PHE A 92 -19.41 10.41 0.04
N LEU A 93 -18.28 10.94 -0.43
CA LEU A 93 -17.25 11.53 0.42
C LEU A 93 -17.80 12.71 1.22
N GLU A 94 -18.50 13.63 0.57
CA GLU A 94 -19.08 14.81 1.22
C GLU A 94 -20.16 14.44 2.24
N ALA A 95 -21.01 13.45 1.94
CA ALA A 95 -21.99 12.92 2.89
C ALA A 95 -21.32 12.32 4.14
N ASN A 96 -20.11 11.78 3.99
CA ASN A 96 -19.27 11.26 5.07
C ASN A 96 -18.32 12.32 5.68
N ARG A 97 -18.56 13.62 5.41
CA ARG A 97 -17.78 14.76 5.93
C ARG A 97 -16.30 14.72 5.54
N CYS A 98 -15.98 14.04 4.45
CA CYS A 98 -14.65 14.02 3.86
C CYS A 98 -14.48 15.23 2.94
N LYS A 99 -13.31 15.87 2.98
CA LYS A 99 -12.98 16.93 2.01
C LYS A 99 -12.80 16.28 0.65
N ALA A 100 -13.38 16.89 -0.40
CA ALA A 100 -13.24 16.41 -1.77
C ALA A 100 -13.27 17.61 -2.75
N ALA A 101 -12.30 17.67 -3.66
CA ALA A 101 -12.15 18.76 -4.62
C ALA A 101 -11.61 18.23 -5.96
N TRP A 102 -12.05 18.84 -7.05
CA TRP A 102 -11.48 18.58 -8.38
C TRP A 102 -10.08 19.17 -8.46
N ALA A 103 -9.17 18.45 -9.12
CA ALA A 103 -7.80 18.88 -9.32
C ALA A 103 -7.32 18.54 -10.72
N GLU A 104 -6.50 19.41 -11.28
CA GLU A 104 -5.71 19.11 -12.48
C GLU A 104 -4.43 18.40 -12.05
N VAL A 105 -4.24 17.16 -12.52
CA VAL A 105 -3.10 16.33 -12.14
C VAL A 105 -2.42 15.80 -13.41
N PRO A 106 -1.09 16.01 -13.57
CA PRO A 106 -0.36 15.54 -14.73
C PRO A 106 -0.59 14.05 -15.00
N HIS A 107 -0.81 13.73 -16.29
CA HIS A 107 -1.02 12.37 -16.78
C HIS A 107 -2.24 11.65 -16.19
N GLN A 108 -3.21 12.39 -15.66
CA GLN A 108 -4.50 11.84 -15.26
C GLN A 108 -5.60 12.52 -16.06
N GLY A 109 -6.72 11.82 -16.27
CA GLY A 109 -7.94 12.45 -16.76
C GLY A 109 -8.57 13.31 -15.67
N ARG A 110 -9.90 13.37 -15.66
CA ARG A 110 -10.62 14.03 -14.58
C ARG A 110 -10.23 13.42 -13.23
N THR A 111 -9.75 14.26 -12.31
CA THR A 111 -9.22 13.80 -11.02
C THR A 111 -9.93 14.45 -9.84
N LEU A 112 -10.33 13.60 -8.90
CA LEU A 112 -10.89 13.99 -7.62
C LEU A 112 -9.83 13.76 -6.52
N GLN A 113 -9.44 14.82 -5.82
CA GLN A 113 -8.61 14.73 -4.61
C GLN A 113 -9.50 14.79 -3.37
N ALA A 114 -9.23 13.93 -2.38
CA ALA A 114 -10.04 13.86 -1.18
C ALA A 114 -9.22 13.50 0.07
N THR A 115 -9.88 13.42 1.22
CA THR A 115 -9.34 12.83 2.44
C THR A 115 -10.30 11.78 2.98
N ASP A 116 -9.82 10.66 3.49
CA ASP A 116 -10.69 9.72 4.23
C ASP A 116 -11.02 10.23 5.66
N PRO A 117 -11.85 9.51 6.45
CA PRO A 117 -12.16 9.91 7.83
C PRO A 117 -10.96 9.90 8.79
N ALA A 118 -9.87 9.20 8.44
CA ALA A 118 -8.62 9.25 9.18
C ALA A 118 -7.82 10.51 8.83
N GLY A 119 -8.09 11.15 7.70
CA GLY A 119 -7.34 12.28 7.13
C GLY A 119 -6.35 11.86 6.05
N THR A 120 -6.31 10.58 5.68
CA THR A 120 -5.42 10.07 4.62
C THR A 120 -5.72 10.79 3.30
N PRO A 121 -4.74 11.47 2.66
CA PRO A 121 -4.96 12.12 1.39
C PRO A 121 -5.10 11.09 0.27
N LEU A 122 -6.23 11.15 -0.43
CA LEU A 122 -6.58 10.26 -1.54
C LEU A 122 -6.65 11.03 -2.86
N GLU A 123 -6.49 10.31 -3.95
CA GLU A 123 -6.65 10.78 -5.32
C GLU A 123 -7.38 9.73 -6.17
N PHE A 124 -8.34 10.15 -6.99
CA PHE A 124 -9.17 9.24 -7.79
C PHE A 124 -9.26 9.73 -9.23
N CYS A 125 -9.04 8.82 -10.17
CA CYS A 125 -9.27 9.06 -11.60
C CYS A 125 -9.67 7.77 -12.33
N ALA A 126 -10.40 7.90 -13.43
CA ALA A 126 -10.85 6.74 -14.22
C ALA A 126 -9.87 6.36 -15.33
N ILE A 127 -9.18 7.36 -15.91
CA ILE A 127 -8.28 7.24 -17.06
C ILE A 127 -6.92 7.89 -16.78
N MET A 128 -5.88 7.34 -17.40
CA MET A 128 -4.51 7.86 -17.49
C MET A 128 -4.04 7.55 -18.92
N PRO A 129 -3.06 8.26 -19.50
CA PRO A 129 -2.42 7.84 -20.74
C PRO A 129 -1.94 6.39 -20.64
N VAL A 130 -2.09 5.67 -21.76
CA VAL A 130 -1.70 4.27 -21.86
C VAL A 130 -0.35 4.16 -22.51
N GLU A 131 0.45 3.26 -21.97
CA GLU A 131 1.82 3.01 -22.36
C GLU A 131 2.03 1.54 -22.75
N PRO A 132 3.01 1.23 -23.62
CA PRO A 132 3.32 -0.16 -23.95
C PRO A 132 3.73 -0.95 -22.70
N ARG A 133 3.08 -2.10 -22.47
CA ARG A 133 3.48 -3.01 -21.40
C ARG A 133 4.87 -3.59 -21.69
N MET A 134 5.70 -3.72 -20.66
CA MET A 134 7.06 -4.23 -20.74
C MET A 134 7.18 -5.70 -20.31
N ILE A 135 6.07 -6.37 -19.96
CA ILE A 135 6.07 -7.74 -19.43
C ILE A 135 6.80 -8.76 -20.33
N THR A 136 6.75 -8.59 -21.65
CA THR A 136 7.46 -9.46 -22.62
C THR A 136 8.79 -8.87 -23.12
N LYS A 137 9.24 -7.75 -22.56
CA LYS A 137 10.45 -7.03 -22.95
C LYS A 137 11.54 -7.26 -21.90
N PHE A 138 11.93 -8.52 -21.72
CA PHE A 138 12.87 -8.96 -20.66
C PHE A 138 14.21 -8.18 -20.62
N THR A 139 14.68 -7.64 -21.75
CA THR A 139 15.86 -6.76 -21.79
C THR A 139 15.67 -5.42 -21.08
N ARG A 140 14.45 -5.10 -20.65
CA ARG A 140 14.08 -3.92 -19.87
C ARG A 140 13.78 -4.22 -18.41
N HIS A 141 13.82 -5.49 -18.00
CA HIS A 141 13.60 -5.87 -16.61
C HIS A 141 14.90 -5.67 -15.82
N ALA A 142 14.77 -5.33 -14.53
CA ALA A 142 15.88 -5.13 -13.61
C ALA A 142 15.45 -5.56 -12.20
N GLY A 143 16.41 -5.89 -11.35
CA GLY A 143 16.21 -6.21 -9.94
C GLY A 143 15.01 -7.10 -9.63
N GLY A 144 14.11 -6.57 -8.80
CA GLY A 144 12.88 -7.25 -8.38
C GLY A 144 11.84 -7.47 -9.48
N SER A 145 12.04 -6.91 -10.68
CA SER A 145 11.12 -6.97 -11.81
C SER A 145 9.66 -6.67 -11.40
N ALA A 146 9.47 -5.60 -10.63
CA ALA A 146 8.18 -5.20 -10.10
C ALA A 146 7.11 -5.14 -11.21
N LEU A 147 6.14 -6.06 -11.14
CA LEU A 147 5.10 -6.27 -12.14
C LEU A 147 4.06 -5.16 -12.13
N ARG A 148 3.41 -4.94 -10.98
CA ARG A 148 2.38 -3.92 -10.77
C ARG A 148 2.30 -3.53 -9.30
N LEU A 149 1.78 -2.33 -9.05
CA LEU A 149 1.35 -1.91 -7.72
C LEU A 149 0.17 -2.79 -7.28
N ASP A 150 0.26 -3.32 -6.07
CA ASP A 150 -0.75 -4.21 -5.52
C ASP A 150 -1.60 -3.51 -4.46
N HIS A 151 -0.96 -2.91 -3.45
CA HIS A 151 -1.69 -2.35 -2.32
C HIS A 151 -0.91 -1.28 -1.54
N TYR A 152 -1.62 -0.67 -0.60
CA TYR A 152 -1.07 0.17 0.46
C TYR A 152 -1.36 -0.44 1.82
N GLN A 153 -0.49 -0.18 2.80
CA GLN A 153 -0.83 -0.32 4.21
C GLN A 153 -0.72 1.03 4.90
N VAL A 154 -1.74 1.36 5.70
CA VAL A 154 -1.85 2.62 6.44
C VAL A 154 -1.96 2.33 7.92
N LEU A 155 -1.13 2.99 8.74
CA LEU A 155 -1.34 3.05 10.18
C LEU A 155 -2.45 4.05 10.47
N THR A 156 -3.47 3.65 11.23
CA THR A 156 -4.62 4.48 11.60
C THR A 156 -4.94 4.35 13.09
N PRO A 157 -5.37 5.44 13.77
CA PRO A 157 -5.76 5.39 15.17
C PRO A 157 -7.09 4.65 15.42
N ASP A 158 -7.89 4.42 14.37
CA ASP A 158 -9.20 3.77 14.45
C ASP A 158 -9.42 2.86 13.23
N VAL A 159 -9.08 1.58 13.41
CA VAL A 159 -9.17 0.54 12.37
C VAL A 159 -10.62 0.22 12.04
N ARG A 160 -11.52 0.23 13.03
CA ARG A 160 -12.94 -0.07 12.82
C ARG A 160 -13.61 1.00 11.96
N LYS A 161 -13.38 2.28 12.27
CA LYS A 161 -13.92 3.39 11.49
C LYS A 161 -13.39 3.41 10.06
N ALA A 162 -12.11 3.06 9.87
CA ALA A 162 -11.56 2.87 8.53
C ALA A 162 -12.28 1.72 7.81
N CYS A 163 -12.41 0.56 8.45
CA CYS A 163 -13.12 -0.59 7.87
C CYS A 163 -14.55 -0.23 7.46
N GLU A 164 -15.33 0.41 8.34
CA GLU A 164 -16.72 0.82 8.08
C GLU A 164 -16.83 1.78 6.88
N PHE A 165 -15.92 2.75 6.78
CA PHE A 165 -15.92 3.70 5.67
C PHE A 165 -15.61 3.03 4.33
N TYR A 166 -14.55 2.22 4.27
CA TYR A 166 -14.14 1.57 3.02
C TYR A 166 -15.11 0.45 2.61
N THR A 167 -15.73 -0.26 3.56
CA THR A 167 -16.79 -1.23 3.23
C THR A 167 -18.05 -0.55 2.74
N ALA A 168 -18.41 0.62 3.26
CA ALA A 168 -19.50 1.45 2.72
C ALA A 168 -19.18 1.99 1.31
N ALA A 169 -17.89 2.21 1.00
CA ALA A 169 -17.40 2.58 -0.34
C ALA A 169 -17.20 1.36 -1.29
N GLY A 170 -17.58 0.17 -0.82
CA GLY A 170 -17.59 -1.08 -1.58
C GLY A 170 -16.35 -1.96 -1.47
N PHE A 171 -15.33 -1.60 -0.69
CA PHE A 171 -14.25 -2.54 -0.44
C PHE A 171 -14.76 -3.75 0.35
N ARG A 172 -14.38 -4.95 -0.07
CA ARG A 172 -14.72 -6.16 0.66
C ARG A 172 -13.65 -6.44 1.70
N LEU A 173 -14.06 -6.66 2.95
CA LEU A 173 -13.19 -7.19 3.99
C LEU A 173 -12.87 -8.64 3.66
N SER A 174 -11.60 -8.95 3.45
CA SER A 174 -11.11 -10.30 3.13
C SER A 174 -10.53 -11.00 4.34
N GLU A 175 -9.74 -10.27 5.12
CA GLU A 175 -9.00 -10.76 6.26
C GLU A 175 -8.99 -9.69 7.35
N TYR A 176 -8.90 -10.12 8.61
CA TYR A 176 -8.74 -9.21 9.74
C TYR A 176 -7.86 -9.81 10.83
N ILE A 177 -7.21 -8.95 11.61
CA ILE A 177 -6.43 -9.34 12.77
C ILE A 177 -7.21 -8.89 14.01
N ALA A 178 -7.55 -9.83 14.89
CA ALA A 178 -8.21 -9.57 16.17
C ALA A 178 -7.97 -10.76 17.13
N PRO A 179 -7.98 -10.55 18.45
CA PRO A 179 -7.96 -11.65 19.42
C PRO A 179 -9.06 -12.68 19.10
N ALA A 180 -8.77 -13.99 19.25
CA ALA A 180 -9.70 -15.06 18.90
C ALA A 180 -11.09 -14.88 19.54
N GLY A 181 -12.13 -15.13 18.75
CA GLY A 181 -13.52 -14.98 19.18
C GLY A 181 -13.99 -13.52 19.35
N THR A 182 -13.15 -12.54 19.02
CA THR A 182 -13.51 -11.12 19.09
C THR A 182 -13.51 -10.46 17.71
N PHE A 183 -14.11 -9.27 17.65
CA PHE A 183 -14.01 -8.35 16.51
C PHE A 183 -13.37 -7.03 16.95
N ASP A 184 -12.40 -7.12 17.87
CA ASP A 184 -11.57 -6.00 18.29
C ASP A 184 -10.43 -5.80 17.27
N LEU A 185 -10.80 -5.17 16.16
CA LEU A 185 -9.98 -5.08 14.95
C LEU A 185 -8.65 -4.35 15.21
N ARG A 186 -7.54 -5.05 15.02
CA ARG A 186 -6.17 -4.54 15.05
C ARG A 186 -5.60 -4.31 13.65
N GLY A 187 -6.07 -5.08 12.69
CA GLY A 187 -5.72 -4.99 11.28
C GLY A 187 -6.91 -5.40 10.42
N VAL A 188 -7.11 -4.76 9.27
CA VAL A 188 -8.10 -5.15 8.27
C VAL A 188 -7.52 -5.08 6.87
N PHE A 189 -7.89 -6.04 6.03
CA PHE A 189 -7.45 -6.19 4.65
C PHE A 189 -8.67 -6.01 3.74
N LEU A 190 -8.63 -5.02 2.86
CA LEU A 190 -9.79 -4.54 2.11
C LEU A 190 -9.51 -4.58 0.61
N GLN A 191 -10.36 -5.25 -0.17
CA GLN A 191 -10.10 -5.53 -1.59
C GLN A 191 -11.20 -5.09 -2.55
N ARG A 192 -10.79 -4.87 -3.80
CA ARG A 192 -11.63 -4.60 -4.97
C ARG A 192 -11.27 -5.45 -6.19
N LYS A 193 -10.03 -5.93 -6.30
CA LYS A 193 -9.49 -6.59 -7.50
C LYS A 193 -9.32 -8.12 -7.40
N GLY A 194 -9.91 -8.76 -6.39
CA GLY A 194 -9.94 -10.23 -6.27
C GLY A 194 -8.67 -10.88 -5.71
N ASN A 195 -7.65 -10.08 -5.37
CA ASN A 195 -6.60 -10.48 -4.43
C ASN A 195 -7.05 -10.09 -2.99
N PRO A 196 -6.29 -10.42 -1.94
CA PRO A 196 -6.76 -10.20 -0.58
C PRO A 196 -6.88 -8.72 -0.21
N HIS A 197 -6.17 -7.81 -0.86
CA HIS A 197 -6.25 -6.40 -0.52
C HIS A 197 -5.78 -5.46 -1.62
N ASP A 198 -6.40 -4.29 -1.63
CA ASP A 198 -5.95 -3.05 -2.27
C ASP A 198 -5.48 -2.04 -1.22
N ILE A 199 -6.05 -2.09 -0.01
CA ILE A 199 -5.66 -1.26 1.11
C ILE A 199 -5.77 -2.03 2.43
N VAL A 200 -4.80 -1.83 3.31
CA VAL A 200 -4.72 -2.45 4.63
C VAL A 200 -4.67 -1.35 5.68
N PHE A 201 -5.41 -1.51 6.77
CA PHE A 201 -5.36 -0.60 7.92
C PHE A 201 -4.90 -1.33 9.16
N PHE A 202 -3.82 -0.86 9.76
CA PHE A 202 -3.28 -1.37 11.03
C PHE A 202 -3.42 -0.32 12.13
N ASN A 203 -3.70 -0.78 13.34
CA ASN A 203 -3.79 0.09 14.50
C ASN A 203 -2.43 0.69 14.84
N GLY A 204 -2.36 2.01 14.94
CA GLY A 204 -1.14 2.74 15.28
C GLY A 204 -1.33 4.25 15.20
N ALA A 205 -0.31 5.01 15.62
CA ALA A 205 -0.35 6.45 15.46
C ALA A 205 -0.45 6.81 13.96
N GLY A 206 -1.45 7.60 13.58
CA GLY A 206 -1.81 7.80 12.18
C GLY A 206 -2.75 8.98 11.88
N PRO A 207 -3.09 9.21 10.60
CA PRO A 207 -2.77 8.34 9.47
C PRO A 207 -1.31 8.48 9.04
N ARG A 208 -0.65 7.36 8.74
CA ARG A 208 0.70 7.32 8.15
C ARG A 208 0.79 6.17 7.15
N LEU A 209 1.47 6.37 6.03
CA LEU A 209 1.75 5.31 5.07
C LEU A 209 2.78 4.34 5.67
N HIS A 210 2.34 3.13 6.03
CA HIS A 210 3.24 2.10 6.51
C HIS A 210 4.10 1.59 5.37
N HIS A 211 3.51 1.23 4.24
CA HIS A 211 4.21 0.85 3.02
C HIS A 211 3.27 0.87 1.80
N PHE A 212 3.87 0.81 0.62
CA PHE A 212 3.20 0.47 -0.63
C PHE A 212 3.90 -0.76 -1.23
N ALA A 213 3.17 -1.57 -1.99
CA ALA A 213 3.65 -2.89 -2.39
C ALA A 213 3.59 -3.10 -3.90
N PHE A 214 4.64 -3.72 -4.43
CA PHE A 214 4.72 -4.19 -5.81
C PHE A 214 4.83 -5.72 -5.85
N LEU A 215 4.06 -6.34 -6.74
CA LEU A 215 4.18 -7.77 -7.00
C LEU A 215 5.47 -8.04 -7.78
N ALA A 216 6.26 -9.02 -7.35
CA ALA A 216 7.35 -9.61 -8.11
C ALA A 216 6.88 -10.93 -8.76
N PRO A 217 7.46 -11.34 -9.91
CA PRO A 217 7.03 -12.55 -10.62
C PRO A 217 7.21 -13.82 -9.80
N GLU A 218 8.37 -13.95 -9.14
CA GLU A 218 8.77 -15.17 -8.43
C GLU A 218 9.68 -14.84 -7.24
N ILE A 219 9.86 -15.82 -6.35
CA ILE A 219 10.67 -15.66 -5.12
C ILE A 219 12.10 -15.24 -5.44
N HIS A 220 12.71 -15.78 -6.50
CA HIS A 220 14.09 -15.46 -6.85
C HIS A 220 14.30 -13.97 -7.21
N HIS A 221 13.25 -13.27 -7.65
CA HIS A 221 13.31 -11.83 -7.90
C HIS A 221 13.40 -11.02 -6.60
N LEU A 222 12.78 -11.51 -5.51
CA LEU A 222 12.92 -10.91 -4.18
C LEU A 222 14.38 -10.99 -3.71
N LEU A 223 15.03 -12.14 -3.94
CA LEU A 223 16.45 -12.35 -3.60
C LEU A 223 17.36 -11.48 -4.46
N ASN A 224 17.13 -11.44 -5.77
CA ASN A 224 17.91 -10.59 -6.69
C ASN A 224 17.81 -9.11 -6.31
N ALA A 225 16.64 -8.63 -5.88
CA ALA A 225 16.49 -7.27 -5.36
C ALA A 225 17.34 -7.04 -4.10
N CYS A 226 17.40 -8.00 -3.17
CA CYS A 226 18.26 -7.91 -1.99
C CYS A 226 19.75 -7.87 -2.35
N ASP A 227 20.20 -8.72 -3.27
CA ASP A 227 21.61 -8.78 -3.69
C ASP A 227 22.05 -7.46 -4.33
N LEU A 228 21.22 -6.92 -5.24
CA LEU A 228 21.47 -5.61 -5.84
C LEU A 228 21.40 -4.48 -4.83
N ALA A 229 20.50 -4.54 -3.85
CA ALA A 229 20.49 -3.58 -2.76
C ALA A 229 21.83 -3.62 -2.01
N GLY A 230 22.38 -4.80 -1.71
CA GLY A 230 23.70 -4.97 -1.11
C GLY A 230 24.81 -4.34 -1.95
N GLU A 231 24.90 -4.69 -3.24
CA GLU A 231 25.93 -4.21 -4.16
C GLU A 231 25.89 -2.68 -4.36
N LEU A 232 24.68 -2.11 -4.46
CA LEU A 232 24.48 -0.68 -4.68
C LEU A 232 24.55 0.16 -3.39
N GLY A 233 24.87 -0.45 -2.24
CA GLY A 233 25.00 0.27 -0.97
C GLY A 233 23.70 0.52 -0.21
N TYR A 234 22.58 -0.08 -0.65
CA TYR A 234 21.28 -0.09 0.02
C TYR A 234 21.06 -1.32 0.92
N GLY A 235 22.09 -2.13 1.22
CA GLY A 235 21.93 -3.37 2.00
C GLY A 235 21.29 -3.16 3.37
N ALA A 236 21.64 -2.07 4.07
CA ALA A 236 21.03 -1.69 5.35
C ALA A 236 19.54 -1.30 5.23
N ALA A 237 19.08 -1.03 4.00
CA ALA A 237 17.71 -0.68 3.70
C ALA A 237 16.80 -1.91 3.58
N VAL A 238 17.34 -3.14 3.49
CA VAL A 238 16.54 -4.37 3.64
C VAL A 238 16.08 -4.47 5.08
N GLU A 239 14.84 -4.08 5.32
CA GLU A 239 14.34 -3.82 6.66
C GLU A 239 13.80 -5.08 7.34
N ARG A 240 13.08 -5.91 6.57
CA ARG A 240 12.43 -7.13 7.07
C ARG A 240 12.25 -8.15 5.94
N GLY A 241 12.55 -9.41 6.22
CA GLY A 241 12.50 -10.50 5.25
C GLY A 241 13.83 -10.72 4.52
N PRO A 242 13.85 -11.52 3.44
CA PRO A 242 12.71 -12.22 2.85
C PRO A 242 12.00 -13.16 3.84
N GLY A 243 10.67 -13.18 3.83
CA GLY A 243 9.87 -13.98 4.76
C GLY A 243 8.52 -14.38 4.17
N ARG A 244 7.73 -15.12 4.95
CA ARG A 244 6.36 -15.53 4.59
C ARG A 244 5.36 -14.87 5.54
N HIS A 245 4.30 -14.27 5.00
CA HIS A 245 3.18 -13.77 5.80
C HIS A 245 2.25 -14.90 6.24
N GLY A 246 1.56 -14.70 7.36
CA GLY A 246 0.32 -15.42 7.65
C GLY A 246 -0.81 -14.91 6.76
N PRO A 247 -1.32 -13.69 7.03
CA PRO A 247 -2.35 -13.05 6.20
C PRO A 247 -1.91 -12.88 4.75
N GLY A 248 -2.79 -13.15 3.79
CA GLY A 248 -2.50 -13.19 2.35
C GLY A 248 -1.51 -14.28 1.88
N HIS A 249 -0.77 -14.89 2.82
CA HIS A 249 0.21 -15.95 2.63
C HIS A 249 1.29 -15.68 1.56
N ALA A 250 1.62 -14.41 1.28
CA ALA A 250 2.65 -14.02 0.32
C ALA A 250 4.09 -14.18 0.86
N MET A 251 5.08 -14.45 0.00
CA MET A 251 6.47 -14.12 0.37
C MET A 251 6.65 -12.64 0.23
N TYR A 252 7.45 -12.05 1.10
CA TYR A 252 7.72 -10.61 1.06
C TYR A 252 9.17 -10.32 1.37
N VAL A 253 9.60 -9.13 0.96
CA VAL A 253 10.71 -8.38 1.55
C VAL A 253 10.29 -6.92 1.65
N TYR A 254 10.55 -6.30 2.79
CA TYR A 254 10.38 -4.86 3.00
C TYR A 254 11.72 -4.17 2.87
N MET A 255 11.76 -3.10 2.09
CA MET A 255 12.93 -2.25 1.92
C MET A 255 12.58 -0.80 2.22
N ARG A 256 13.56 -0.02 2.68
CA ARG A 256 13.49 1.43 2.77
C ARG A 256 14.10 2.06 1.53
N ASP A 257 13.43 3.03 0.95
CA ASP A 257 14.05 3.86 -0.08
C ASP A 257 15.06 4.85 0.56
N PRO A 258 15.80 5.66 -0.23
CA PRO A 258 16.77 6.62 0.29
C PRO A 258 16.22 7.65 1.29
N ASP A 259 14.90 7.86 1.29
CA ASP A 259 14.20 8.79 2.18
C ASP A 259 13.50 8.08 3.35
N GLY A 260 13.59 6.76 3.43
CA GLY A 260 12.97 5.95 4.47
C GLY A 260 11.51 5.58 4.19
N HIS A 261 10.99 5.84 2.99
CA HIS A 261 9.71 5.28 2.56
C HIS A 261 9.82 3.77 2.46
N ARG A 262 8.89 3.04 3.08
CA ARG A 262 8.89 1.58 3.02
C ARG A 262 8.18 1.10 1.77
N VAL A 263 8.86 0.26 1.00
CA VAL A 263 8.30 -0.48 -0.12
C VAL A 263 8.33 -1.98 0.18
N GLU A 264 7.25 -2.68 -0.15
CA GLU A 264 7.22 -4.13 -0.15
C GLU A 264 7.40 -4.65 -1.57
N LEU A 265 8.31 -5.60 -1.74
CA LEU A 265 8.26 -6.52 -2.86
C LEU A 265 7.75 -7.85 -2.34
N PHE A 266 6.74 -8.40 -2.99
CA PHE A 266 6.14 -9.65 -2.57
C PHE A 266 5.85 -10.55 -3.76
N ASN A 267 5.72 -11.86 -3.53
CA ASN A 267 5.25 -12.78 -4.56
C ASN A 267 3.92 -13.42 -4.15
N THR A 268 3.05 -13.56 -5.15
CA THR A 268 1.70 -14.15 -5.20
C THR A 268 0.95 -14.31 -3.88
N HIS A 269 -0.12 -13.52 -3.72
CA HIS A 269 -1.23 -13.85 -2.83
C HIS A 269 -2.08 -15.00 -3.39
N TYR A 270 -2.84 -15.67 -2.51
CA TYR A 270 -4.00 -16.43 -2.96
C TYR A 270 -5.12 -15.48 -3.43
N GLN A 271 -6.08 -15.99 -4.20
CA GLN A 271 -7.20 -15.21 -4.72
C GLN A 271 -8.39 -15.27 -3.77
N ILE A 272 -9.14 -14.17 -3.70
CA ILE A 272 -10.40 -14.03 -2.94
C ILE A 272 -11.41 -13.39 -3.89
N MET A 273 -11.80 -14.15 -4.91
CA MET A 273 -12.72 -13.69 -5.96
C MET A 273 -14.18 -14.00 -5.65
N ASP A 274 -14.44 -15.12 -4.99
CA ASP A 274 -15.79 -15.60 -4.73
C ASP A 274 -16.47 -14.67 -3.72
N ILE A 275 -17.72 -14.29 -4.01
CA ILE A 275 -18.47 -13.30 -3.23
C ILE A 275 -18.91 -13.86 -1.87
N GLU A 276 -18.99 -15.19 -1.79
CA GLU A 276 -19.38 -15.98 -0.62
C GLU A 276 -18.21 -16.20 0.35
N ASN A 277 -16.97 -15.80 -0.02
CA ASN A 277 -15.86 -15.88 0.91
C ASN A 277 -16.07 -14.92 2.09
N GLU A 278 -16.30 -15.50 3.27
CA GLU A 278 -16.34 -14.80 4.54
C GLU A 278 -14.94 -14.30 4.95
N PRO A 279 -14.85 -13.19 5.71
CA PRO A 279 -13.57 -12.68 6.19
C PRO A 279 -12.80 -13.68 7.07
N ILE A 280 -11.51 -13.88 6.78
CA ILE A 280 -10.63 -14.75 7.56
C ILE A 280 -10.05 -13.97 8.76
N GLY A 281 -10.29 -14.47 9.96
CA GLY A 281 -9.76 -13.89 11.20
C GLY A 281 -8.42 -14.49 11.62
N TRP A 282 -7.47 -13.63 11.99
CA TRP A 282 -6.15 -14.02 12.47
C TRP A 282 -5.92 -13.53 13.90
N ASP A 283 -5.58 -14.45 14.81
CA ASP A 283 -5.23 -14.10 16.19
C ASP A 283 -3.76 -13.64 16.26
N PRO A 284 -3.48 -12.38 16.66
CA PRO A 284 -2.10 -11.88 16.75
C PRO A 284 -1.26 -12.59 17.83
N SER A 285 -1.88 -13.33 18.75
CA SER A 285 -1.17 -14.18 19.72
C SER A 285 -0.71 -15.53 19.14
N ASP A 286 -1.24 -15.93 17.99
CA ASP A 286 -0.75 -17.10 17.27
C ASP A 286 0.50 -16.74 16.45
N HIS A 287 1.65 -17.00 17.05
CA HIS A 287 2.96 -16.72 16.45
C HIS A 287 3.26 -17.58 15.22
N LYS A 288 2.68 -18.79 15.13
CA LYS A 288 2.87 -19.68 13.96
C LYS A 288 2.23 -19.09 12.71
N ILE A 289 1.29 -18.17 12.90
CA ILE A 289 0.60 -17.46 11.84
C ILE A 289 1.19 -16.06 11.65
N SER A 290 1.48 -15.33 12.73
CA SER A 290 1.94 -13.94 12.65
C SER A 290 3.32 -13.79 12.01
N PHE A 291 4.21 -14.78 12.21
CA PHE A 291 5.53 -14.88 11.58
C PHE A 291 5.86 -16.36 11.41
N PRO A 292 5.28 -17.04 10.39
CA PRO A 292 5.40 -18.49 10.23
C PRO A 292 6.85 -18.94 10.09
N TRP A 293 7.72 -18.08 9.54
CA TRP A 293 9.15 -18.31 9.41
C TRP A 293 9.94 -17.26 10.21
N GLY A 294 10.83 -17.74 11.08
CA GLY A 294 11.81 -16.90 11.74
C GLY A 294 11.31 -16.20 13.01
N LEU A 295 11.94 -15.08 13.32
CA LEU A 295 11.72 -14.30 14.54
C LEU A 295 10.68 -13.19 14.30
N PRO A 296 10.10 -12.61 15.36
CA PRO A 296 9.23 -11.46 15.25
C PRO A 296 9.91 -10.27 14.55
N ALA A 297 9.11 -9.34 14.01
CA ALA A 297 9.66 -8.14 13.39
C ALA A 297 10.29 -7.19 14.42
N ARG A 298 11.25 -6.38 13.99
CA ARG A 298 11.81 -5.28 14.79
C ARG A 298 10.73 -4.27 15.16
N GLN A 299 10.89 -3.60 16.29
CA GLN A 299 10.01 -2.51 16.74
C GLN A 299 9.82 -1.44 15.65
N ALA A 300 10.89 -1.09 14.93
CA ALA A 300 10.86 -0.13 13.84
C ALA A 300 9.83 -0.47 12.74
N TRP A 301 9.59 -1.76 12.46
CA TRP A 301 8.59 -2.15 11.46
C TRP A 301 7.17 -1.73 11.89
N PHE A 302 6.86 -1.82 13.18
CA PHE A 302 5.55 -1.46 13.72
C PHE A 302 5.35 0.05 13.90
N GLU A 303 6.42 0.78 14.23
CA GLU A 303 6.31 2.18 14.69
C GLU A 303 6.64 3.21 13.62
N GLU A 304 7.63 2.92 12.77
CA GLU A 304 8.08 3.85 11.75
C GLU A 304 7.20 3.73 10.50
N ALA A 305 6.66 4.86 10.06
CA ALA A 305 5.83 4.96 8.87
C ALA A 305 5.96 6.37 8.28
N THR A 306 5.77 6.50 6.98
CA THR A 306 5.85 7.77 6.28
C THR A 306 4.66 8.66 6.64
N PRO A 307 4.87 9.89 7.14
CA PRO A 307 3.77 10.82 7.38
C PRO A 307 3.13 11.29 6.07
N PHE A 308 1.84 11.57 6.11
CA PHE A 308 1.16 12.24 5.01
C PHE A 308 1.39 13.75 5.07
N ALA A 309 1.54 14.39 3.91
CA ALA A 309 1.75 15.83 3.81
C ALA A 309 0.58 16.61 4.44
N ASP A 310 0.90 17.55 5.34
CA ASP A 310 -0.07 18.42 6.02
C ASP A 310 -1.17 17.70 6.82
N VAL A 311 -0.93 16.46 7.26
CA VAL A 311 -1.88 15.69 8.07
C VAL A 311 -1.37 15.48 9.50
N PRO A 312 -2.11 15.93 10.54
CA PRO A 312 -1.70 15.71 11.92
C PRO A 312 -1.82 14.23 12.30
N ILE A 313 -0.80 13.73 12.98
CA ILE A 313 -0.78 12.37 13.54
C ILE A 313 -1.59 12.35 14.83
N ARG A 314 -2.46 11.34 14.97
CA ARG A 314 -3.27 11.09 16.15
C ARG A 314 -2.88 9.75 16.77
N GLU A 315 -2.87 9.72 18.10
CA GLU A 315 -2.63 8.49 18.85
C GLU A 315 -3.87 7.57 18.81
N PRO A 316 -3.67 6.25 18.72
CA PRO A 316 -4.77 5.29 18.83
C PRO A 316 -5.28 5.26 20.28
N GLN A 317 -6.59 5.00 20.46
CA GLN A 317 -7.16 4.83 21.82
C GLN A 317 -6.52 3.65 22.54
N LEU A 318 -6.29 2.55 21.83
CA LEU A 318 -5.54 1.41 22.33
C LEU A 318 -4.18 1.36 21.64
N LYS A 319 -3.12 1.50 22.44
CA LYS A 319 -1.76 1.36 21.93
C LYS A 319 -1.45 -0.11 21.62
N PRO A 320 -1.04 -0.44 20.39
CA PRO A 320 -0.63 -1.79 20.06
C PRO A 320 0.59 -2.19 20.90
N LYS A 321 0.64 -3.45 21.34
CA LYS A 321 1.77 -4.03 22.06
C LYS A 321 2.21 -5.31 21.34
N PRO A 322 2.74 -5.21 20.11
CA PRO A 322 3.17 -6.38 19.36
C PRO A 322 4.36 -7.04 20.06
N LEU A 323 4.51 -8.36 19.87
CA LEU A 323 5.78 -9.01 20.18
C LEU A 323 6.81 -8.53 19.16
N THR A 324 7.81 -7.78 19.62
CA THR A 324 8.92 -7.31 18.78
C THR A 324 10.14 -8.21 18.93
N LEU A 325 11.06 -8.17 17.97
CA LEU A 325 12.34 -8.87 18.04
C LEU A 325 13.10 -8.51 19.31
N GLU A 326 13.14 -7.23 19.65
CA GLU A 326 13.83 -6.70 20.83
C GLU A 326 13.23 -7.28 22.12
N SER A 327 11.90 -7.28 22.23
CA SER A 327 11.21 -7.85 23.40
C SER A 327 11.29 -9.38 23.46
N TYR A 328 11.47 -10.05 22.32
CA TYR A 328 11.65 -11.49 22.23
C TYR A 328 13.06 -11.90 22.70
N LEU A 329 14.10 -11.18 22.26
CA LEU A 329 15.50 -11.46 22.60
C LEU A 329 15.86 -11.05 24.04
N ALA A 330 15.07 -10.19 24.68
CA ALA A 330 15.27 -9.77 26.07
C ALA A 330 14.80 -10.80 27.11
N LYS A 331 14.17 -11.90 26.68
CA LYS A 331 13.72 -13.02 27.53
C LYS A 331 14.75 -14.13 27.56
#